data_AF-A0A559LIJ4-F1
#
_entry.id   AF-A0A559LIJ4-F1
#
_cell.length_a   1.000
_cell.length_b   1.000
_cell.length_c   1.000
_cell.angle_alpha   90.00
_cell.angle_beta   90.00
_cell.angle_gamma   90.00
#
_symmetry.space_group_name_H-M   'P 1'
#
loop_
_entity.id
_entity.type
_entity.pdbx_description
1 polymer ?
#
loop_
_entity_poly.entity_id
_entity_poly.type
_entity_poly.pdbx_seq_one_letter_code
_entity_poly.pdbx_strand_id
1 'polypeptide(L)'
;MVYQTPINKLKYEVWGSSYQAWSIAAQMHYSLLENIENNALDLYKFEKPWTMYGDRIRNNFMCIYADDILDTDPKHWPKGRGDEDMIVLDLPKMLRRPVVVQGDALAAHFQYEHQGGLGDTDLLKRYLALAQDRYCLNATFTGL
;
A
#
# COMPACT_ATOMS: atom_id res chain seq x y z
N MET A 1 -16.56 8.74 14.74
CA MET A 1 -15.39 9.56 15.11
C MET A 1 -14.59 10.04 13.90
N VAL A 2 -14.43 9.23 12.83
CA VAL A 2 -13.72 9.62 11.58
C VAL A 2 -14.28 10.88 10.90
N TYR A 3 -15.60 11.11 10.93
CA TYR A 3 -16.23 12.29 10.30
C TYR A 3 -15.89 13.64 10.94
N GLN A 4 -15.10 13.70 12.01
CA GLN A 4 -14.69 14.95 12.65
C GLN A 4 -13.18 15.20 12.55
N THR A 5 -12.41 14.25 12.00
CA THR A 5 -10.96 14.40 11.86
C THR A 5 -10.62 14.92 10.45
N PRO A 6 -9.50 15.65 10.28
CA PRO A 6 -9.09 16.17 8.97
C PRO A 6 -8.99 15.11 7.86
N ILE A 7 -8.79 13.84 8.24
CA ILE A 7 -8.77 12.69 7.32
C ILE A 7 -10.06 12.58 6.49
N ASN A 8 -11.21 13.02 7.02
CA ASN A 8 -12.49 12.95 6.31
C ASN A 8 -12.56 13.87 5.08
N LYS A 9 -11.64 14.84 4.97
CA LYS A 9 -11.52 15.75 3.82
C LYS A 9 -10.57 15.20 2.76
N LEU A 10 -9.82 14.14 3.07
CA LEU A 10 -8.96 13.50 2.10
C LEU A 10 -9.81 12.76 1.07
N LYS A 11 -9.53 13.05 -0.19
CA LYS A 11 -10.12 12.34 -1.33
C LYS A 11 -9.10 11.38 -1.90
N TYR A 12 -9.59 10.24 -2.37
CA TYR A 12 -8.79 9.33 -3.18
C TYR A 12 -8.66 9.91 -4.59
N GLU A 13 -7.57 10.61 -4.84
CA GLU A 13 -7.27 11.25 -6.12
C GLU A 13 -5.88 10.82 -6.61
N VAL A 14 -5.79 10.37 -7.87
CA VAL A 14 -4.58 9.79 -8.48
C VAL A 14 -3.39 10.75 -8.52
N TRP A 15 -3.62 12.06 -8.42
CA TRP A 15 -2.56 13.07 -8.34
C TRP A 15 -2.88 14.18 -7.31
N GLY A 16 -3.72 13.87 -6.32
CA GLY A 16 -4.21 14.85 -5.35
C GLY A 16 -3.27 15.12 -4.18
N SER A 17 -3.74 15.91 -3.22
CA SER A 17 -2.96 16.33 -2.04
C SER A 17 -2.42 15.18 -1.20
N SER A 18 -3.14 14.06 -1.11
CA SER A 18 -2.71 12.84 -0.42
C SER A 18 -1.46 12.20 -1.05
N TYR A 19 -1.20 12.46 -2.34
CA TYR A 19 0.01 12.01 -3.03
C TYR A 19 1.24 12.87 -2.69
N GLN A 20 1.06 14.19 -2.61
CA GLN A 20 2.18 15.13 -2.49
C GLN A 20 2.53 15.51 -1.05
N ALA A 21 1.53 15.58 -0.17
CA ALA A 21 1.73 16.10 1.18
C ALA A 21 2.34 15.05 2.11
N TRP A 22 3.64 15.20 2.39
CA TRP A 22 4.35 14.35 3.35
C TRP A 22 3.70 14.35 4.75
N SER A 23 3.08 15.46 5.16
CA SER A 23 2.42 15.58 6.47
C SER A 23 1.17 14.72 6.58
N ILE A 24 0.43 14.55 5.48
CA ILE A 24 -0.73 13.65 5.41
C ILE A 24 -0.26 12.20 5.52
N ALA A 25 0.77 11.82 4.75
CA ALA A 25 1.37 10.49 4.85
C ALA A 25 1.89 10.21 6.27
N ALA A 26 2.55 11.18 6.90
CA ALA A 26 3.05 11.03 8.26
C ALA A 26 1.92 10.74 9.25
N GLN A 27 0.81 11.48 9.18
CA GLN A 27 -0.37 11.23 10.01
C GLN A 27 -0.95 9.82 9.79
N MET A 28 -0.99 9.34 8.55
CA MET A 28 -1.45 7.97 8.25
C MET A 28 -0.54 6.92 8.90
N HIS A 29 0.78 7.11 8.85
CA HIS A 29 1.72 6.20 9.51
C HIS A 29 1.59 6.21 11.04
N TYR A 30 1.46 7.38 11.66
CA TYR A 30 1.24 7.46 13.12
C TYR A 30 -0.04 6.76 13.55
N SER A 31 -1.15 6.97 12.82
CA SER A 31 -2.41 6.27 13.09
C SER A 31 -2.29 4.76 12.92
N LEU A 32 -1.53 4.29 11.91
CA LEU A 32 -1.28 2.87 11.74
C LEU A 32 -0.49 2.29 12.91
N LEU A 33 0.60 2.96 13.33
CA LEU A 33 1.43 2.50 14.45
C LEU A 33 0.64 2.43 15.77
N GLU A 34 -0.20 3.44 16.04
CA GLU A 34 -1.11 3.43 17.20
C GLU A 34 -2.09 2.25 17.14
N ASN A 35 -2.68 1.96 15.98
CA ASN A 35 -3.59 0.83 15.83
C ASN A 35 -2.88 -0.53 15.90
N ILE A 36 -1.60 -0.60 15.53
CA ILE A 36 -0.76 -1.77 15.74
C ILE A 36 -0.56 -2.01 17.25
N GLU A 37 -0.23 -0.95 18.00
CA GLU A 37 -0.04 -1.00 19.46
C GLU A 37 -1.33 -1.41 20.19
N ASN A 38 -2.47 -0.86 19.78
CA ASN A 38 -3.79 -1.13 20.36
C ASN A 38 -4.45 -2.43 19.88
N ASN A 39 -3.78 -3.22 19.03
CA ASN A 39 -4.34 -4.43 18.40
C ASN A 39 -5.69 -4.17 17.69
N ALA A 40 -5.80 -3.02 17.01
CA ALA A 40 -7.02 -2.53 16.36
C ALA A 40 -6.88 -2.51 14.82
N LEU A 41 -6.14 -3.48 14.26
CA LEU A 41 -5.91 -3.57 12.81
C LEU A 41 -7.15 -4.04 12.03
N ASP A 42 -8.12 -4.63 12.72
CA ASP A 42 -9.44 -4.99 12.16
C ASP A 42 -10.17 -3.77 11.60
N LEU A 43 -9.90 -2.57 12.11
CA LEU A 43 -10.45 -1.30 11.61
C LEU A 43 -10.10 -1.00 10.14
N TYR A 44 -9.02 -1.59 9.62
CA TYR A 44 -8.61 -1.42 8.22
C TYR A 44 -9.15 -2.52 7.29
N LYS A 45 -9.75 -3.57 7.86
CA LYS A 45 -10.27 -4.71 7.09
C LYS A 45 -11.70 -4.44 6.64
N PHE A 46 -12.10 -5.07 5.54
CA PHE A 46 -13.46 -5.02 5.05
C PHE A 46 -13.94 -6.43 4.69
N GLU A 47 -15.19 -6.75 5.05
CA GLU A 47 -15.72 -8.11 5.03
C GLU A 47 -15.89 -8.73 3.64
N LYS A 48 -16.14 -7.90 2.62
CA LYS A 48 -16.46 -8.37 1.27
C LYS A 48 -15.39 -7.92 0.28
N PRO A 49 -14.85 -8.84 -0.54
CA PRO A 49 -13.91 -8.46 -1.58
C PRO A 49 -14.55 -7.40 -2.49
N TRP A 50 -13.79 -6.35 -2.79
CA TRP A 50 -14.26 -5.29 -3.66
C TRP A 50 -13.86 -5.59 -5.10
N THR A 51 -14.84 -5.85 -5.95
CA THR A 51 -14.63 -5.95 -7.39
C THR A 51 -14.46 -4.56 -7.98
N MET A 52 -13.35 -4.33 -8.68
CA MET A 52 -13.03 -3.01 -9.21
C MET A 52 -13.80 -2.64 -10.48
N TYR A 53 -14.52 -3.57 -11.12
CA TYR A 53 -15.34 -3.33 -12.32
C TYR A 53 -14.64 -2.55 -13.46
N GLY A 54 -13.31 -2.60 -13.54
CA GLY A 54 -12.53 -1.84 -14.52
C GLY A 54 -12.18 -0.41 -14.11
N ASP A 55 -12.38 -0.05 -12.84
CA ASP A 55 -11.84 1.15 -12.23
C ASP A 55 -10.35 0.96 -11.92
N ARG A 56 -9.58 2.01 -12.17
CA ARG A 56 -8.15 2.03 -11.87
C ARG A 56 -7.93 2.15 -10.37
N ILE A 57 -7.12 1.26 -9.81
CA ILE A 57 -6.56 1.39 -8.45
C ILE A 57 -5.09 1.71 -8.54
N ARG A 58 -4.58 2.47 -7.55
CA ARG A 58 -3.15 2.60 -7.34
C ARG A 58 -2.59 1.33 -6.73
N ASN A 59 -1.50 0.86 -7.31
CA ASN A 59 -0.78 -0.30 -6.81
C ASN A 59 0.37 0.20 -5.94
N ASN A 60 0.20 0.14 -4.61
CA ASN A 60 1.27 0.48 -3.68
C ASN A 60 2.25 -0.68 -3.49
N PHE A 61 1.72 -1.90 -3.43
CA PHE A 61 2.48 -3.11 -3.21
C PHE A 61 1.78 -4.26 -3.94
N MET A 62 2.55 -5.06 -4.68
CA MET A 62 2.03 -6.18 -5.45
C MET A 62 2.89 -7.41 -5.23
N CYS A 63 2.24 -8.56 -5.09
CA CYS A 63 2.86 -9.86 -5.25
C CYS A 63 2.12 -10.58 -6.38
N ILE A 64 2.83 -10.85 -7.48
CA ILE A 64 2.26 -11.52 -8.65
C ILE A 64 2.69 -12.97 -8.59
N TYR A 65 1.73 -13.87 -8.40
CA TYR A 65 1.94 -15.32 -8.43
C TYR A 65 1.07 -15.92 -9.53
N ALA A 66 1.32 -15.48 -10.77
CA ALA A 66 0.51 -15.87 -11.91
C ALA A 66 1.35 -15.87 -13.19
N ASP A 67 1.60 -17.06 -13.73
CA ASP A 67 2.34 -17.24 -14.98
C ASP A 67 1.67 -16.46 -16.13
N ASP A 68 0.34 -16.36 -16.14
CA ASP A 68 -0.40 -15.64 -17.18
C ASP A 68 -0.16 -14.12 -17.21
N ILE A 69 0.27 -13.50 -16.11
CA ILE A 69 0.74 -12.10 -16.10
C ILE A 69 2.20 -12.04 -16.56
N LEU A 70 3.04 -12.98 -16.11
CA LEU A 70 4.47 -13.00 -16.47
C LEU A 70 4.69 -13.36 -17.94
N ASP A 71 3.85 -14.21 -18.51
CA ASP A 71 3.84 -14.64 -19.91
C ASP A 71 3.39 -13.53 -20.86
N THR A 72 2.83 -12.43 -20.34
CA THR A 72 2.51 -11.23 -21.14
C THR A 72 3.74 -10.37 -21.44
N ASP A 73 4.91 -10.81 -20.99
CA ASP A 73 6.20 -10.13 -21.15
C ASP A 73 6.15 -8.67 -20.66
N PRO A 74 6.12 -8.45 -19.32
CA PRO A 74 5.99 -7.12 -18.73
C PRO A 74 7.02 -6.10 -19.22
N LYS A 75 8.19 -6.56 -19.66
CA LYS A 75 9.26 -5.71 -20.19
C LYS A 75 8.87 -5.02 -21.50
N HIS A 76 7.93 -5.60 -22.25
CA HIS A 76 7.50 -5.12 -23.56
C HIS A 76 6.06 -4.59 -23.56
N TRP A 77 5.48 -4.33 -22.38
CA TRP A 77 4.20 -3.62 -22.29
C TRP A 77 4.26 -2.25 -22.98
N PRO A 78 3.13 -1.75 -23.52
CA PRO A 78 3.10 -0.53 -24.32
C PRO A 78 3.68 0.67 -23.56
N LYS A 79 4.57 1.41 -24.23
CA LYS A 79 5.12 2.66 -23.69
C LYS A 79 3.98 3.65 -23.42
N GLY A 80 3.85 4.09 -22.18
CA GLY A 80 2.77 4.98 -21.73
C GLY A 80 1.62 4.28 -21.00
N ARG A 81 1.69 2.96 -20.81
CA ARG A 81 0.83 2.21 -19.90
C ARG A 81 1.66 1.81 -18.68
N GLY A 82 1.29 2.29 -17.50
CA GLY A 82 1.89 1.87 -16.25
C GLY A 82 1.52 0.44 -15.88
N ASP A 83 2.18 -0.11 -14.88
CA ASP A 83 1.83 -1.39 -14.26
C ASP A 83 0.37 -1.42 -13.78
N GLU A 84 -0.13 -0.31 -13.22
CA GLU A 84 -1.52 -0.15 -12.81
C GLU A 84 -2.47 -0.20 -14.00
N ASP A 85 -2.11 0.41 -15.12
CA ASP A 85 -2.93 0.39 -16.32
C ASP A 85 -2.96 -1.00 -16.96
N MET A 86 -1.83 -1.71 -16.93
CA MET A 86 -1.73 -3.06 -17.50
C MET A 86 -2.43 -4.09 -16.61
N ILE A 87 -2.09 -4.14 -15.32
CA ILE A 87 -2.54 -5.19 -14.39
C ILE A 87 -3.98 -4.96 -13.94
N VAL A 88 -4.44 -3.71 -13.82
CA VAL A 88 -5.80 -3.42 -13.32
C VAL A 88 -6.81 -3.29 -14.46
N LEU A 89 -6.41 -2.81 -15.64
CA LEU A 89 -7.37 -2.47 -16.70
C LEU A 89 -7.26 -3.37 -17.93
N ASP A 90 -6.06 -3.55 -18.49
CA ASP A 90 -5.91 -4.20 -19.80
C ASP A 90 -5.85 -5.73 -19.71
N LEU A 91 -4.90 -6.26 -18.91
CA LEU A 91 -4.71 -7.69 -18.76
C LEU A 91 -5.97 -8.39 -18.21
N PRO A 92 -6.69 -7.85 -17.22
CA PRO A 92 -7.96 -8.42 -16.79
C PRO A 92 -8.97 -8.61 -17.92
N LYS A 93 -9.06 -7.65 -18.86
CA LYS A 93 -9.94 -7.77 -20.03
C LYS A 93 -9.42 -8.80 -21.03
N MET A 94 -8.12 -8.80 -21.31
CA MET A 94 -7.49 -9.73 -22.26
C MET A 94 -7.56 -11.18 -21.77
N LEU A 95 -7.25 -11.41 -20.49
CA LEU A 95 -7.23 -12.71 -19.83
C LEU A 95 -8.62 -13.15 -19.35
N ARG A 96 -9.64 -12.27 -19.46
CA ARG A 96 -11.00 -12.48 -18.96
C ARG A 96 -11.04 -12.83 -17.47
N ARG A 97 -10.22 -12.14 -16.68
CA ARG A 97 -10.13 -12.29 -15.22
C ARG A 97 -10.61 -11.03 -14.51
N PRO A 98 -11.35 -11.12 -13.41
CA PRO A 98 -11.71 -9.96 -12.61
C PRO A 98 -10.53 -9.49 -11.73
N VAL A 99 -10.51 -8.20 -11.43
CA VAL A 99 -9.66 -7.63 -10.37
C VAL A 99 -10.49 -7.48 -9.10
N VAL A 100 -9.99 -8.09 -8.02
CA VAL A 100 -10.66 -8.13 -6.72
C VAL A 100 -9.68 -7.65 -5.66
N VAL A 101 -10.11 -6.70 -4.83
CA VAL A 101 -9.36 -6.24 -3.66
C VAL A 101 -9.82 -7.03 -2.45
N GLN A 102 -8.89 -7.69 -1.76
CA GLN A 102 -9.15 -8.43 -0.52
C GLN A 102 -8.63 -7.61 0.67
N GLY A 103 -9.47 -7.46 1.70
CA GLY A 103 -9.18 -6.62 2.86
C GLY A 103 -8.48 -7.32 4.02
N ASP A 104 -8.02 -8.56 3.84
CA ASP A 104 -7.44 -9.36 4.95
C ASP A 104 -5.99 -9.01 5.25
N ALA A 105 -5.26 -8.54 4.24
CA ALA A 105 -3.86 -8.17 4.32
C ALA A 105 -3.71 -6.65 4.32
N LEU A 106 -2.77 -6.16 5.13
CA LEU A 106 -2.43 -4.74 5.21
C LEU A 106 -0.93 -4.57 4.94
N ALA A 107 -0.60 -3.64 4.04
CA ALA A 107 0.76 -3.24 3.74
C ALA A 107 0.86 -1.72 3.83
N ALA A 108 1.99 -1.23 4.33
CA ALA A 108 2.31 0.19 4.39
C ALA A 108 3.47 0.49 3.43
N HIS A 109 3.24 1.38 2.48
CA HIS A 109 4.28 1.93 1.61
C HIS A 109 4.80 3.22 2.26
N PHE A 110 6.09 3.26 2.58
CA PHE A 110 6.64 4.31 3.45
C PHE A 110 6.58 5.72 2.85
N GLN A 111 6.97 5.88 1.58
CA GLN A 111 6.97 7.20 0.95
C GLN A 111 6.89 7.10 -0.57
N TYR A 112 6.19 8.06 -1.17
CA TYR A 112 6.36 8.39 -2.58
C TYR A 112 7.44 9.46 -2.77
N GLU A 113 8.02 9.54 -3.97
CA GLU A 113 9.10 10.47 -4.33
C GLU A 113 8.81 11.93 -3.93
N HIS A 114 7.57 12.38 -4.08
CA HIS A 114 7.15 13.76 -3.78
C HIS A 114 6.97 14.05 -2.28
N GLN A 115 7.13 13.05 -1.40
CA GLN A 115 6.84 13.15 0.03
C GLN A 115 8.12 13.28 0.89
N GLY A 116 9.14 13.99 0.38
CA GLY A 116 10.49 14.01 0.98
C GLY A 116 10.59 14.36 2.47
N GLY A 117 9.64 15.13 3.02
CA GLY A 117 9.61 15.48 4.45
C GLY A 117 9.34 14.32 5.41
N LEU A 118 8.93 13.14 4.92
CA LEU A 118 8.75 11.94 5.75
C LEU A 118 10.06 11.46 6.37
N GLY A 119 11.17 11.58 5.64
CA GLY A 119 12.50 11.16 6.10
C GLY A 119 12.99 11.93 7.33
N ASP A 120 12.51 13.16 7.53
CA ASP A 120 12.88 14.02 8.65
C ASP A 120 12.07 13.76 9.93
N THR A 121 11.06 12.88 9.85
CA THR A 121 10.23 12.49 11.01
C THR A 121 10.87 11.35 11.82
N ASP A 122 10.27 10.98 12.95
CA ASP A 122 10.72 9.82 13.73
C ASP A 122 10.13 8.48 13.22
N LEU A 123 9.36 8.49 12.12
CA LEU A 123 8.63 7.32 11.63
C LEU A 123 9.52 6.13 11.31
N LEU A 124 10.67 6.33 10.64
CA LEU A 124 11.61 5.24 10.37
C LEU A 124 12.15 4.62 11.66
N LYS A 125 12.40 5.44 12.69
CA LYS A 125 12.85 4.94 14.01
C LYS A 125 11.75 4.12 14.68
N ARG A 126 10.49 4.54 14.57
CA ARG A 126 9.34 3.79 15.11
C ARG A 126 9.11 2.48 14.37
N TYR A 127 9.24 2.46 13.05
CA TYR A 127 9.18 1.23 12.26
C TYR A 127 10.31 0.27 12.62
N LEU A 128 11.53 0.78 12.84
CA LEU A 128 12.64 -0.01 13.32
C LEU A 128 12.36 -0.61 14.71
N ALA A 129 11.87 0.21 15.65
CA ALA A 129 11.51 -0.26 16.99
C ALA A 129 10.41 -1.33 16.93
N LEU A 130 9.36 -1.12 16.14
CA LEU A 130 8.29 -2.11 15.93
C LEU A 130 8.83 -3.43 15.36
N ALA A 131 9.73 -3.36 14.37
CA ALA A 131 10.37 -4.54 13.82
C ALA A 131 11.22 -5.27 14.87
N GLN A 132 11.94 -4.52 15.70
CA GLN A 132 12.74 -5.06 16.80
C GLN A 132 11.87 -5.76 17.84
N ASP A 133 10.77 -5.14 18.25
CA ASP A 133 9.86 -5.66 19.27
C ASP A 133 9.09 -6.91 18.80
N ARG A 134 8.66 -6.94 17.53
CA ARG A 134 7.78 -8.01 17.03
C ARG A 134 8.49 -9.15 16.31
N TYR A 135 9.60 -8.87 15.61
CA TYR A 135 10.15 -9.81 14.62
C TYR A 135 11.68 -9.94 14.63
N CYS A 136 12.44 -9.05 15.27
CA CYS A 136 13.86 -9.31 15.54
C CYS A 136 14.02 -10.24 16.75
N LEU A 137 13.52 -11.46 16.61
CA LEU A 137 13.82 -12.57 17.50
C LEU A 137 15.29 -12.96 17.28
N ASN A 138 16.16 -12.65 18.25
CA ASN A 138 17.55 -13.14 18.37
C ASN A 138 18.48 -12.89 17.17
N ALA A 139 18.97 -11.66 17.00
CA ALA A 139 20.24 -11.45 16.30
C ALA A 139 21.44 -11.87 17.18
N THR A 140 21.49 -13.15 17.59
CA THR A 140 22.76 -13.81 17.90
C THR A 140 23.35 -14.29 16.57
N PHE A 141 23.80 -13.34 15.75
CA PHE A 141 24.82 -13.64 14.73
C PHE A 141 26.15 -13.83 15.46
N THR A 142 26.31 -14.95 16.16
CA THR A 142 27.63 -15.48 16.49
C THR A 142 28.05 -16.36 15.32
N GLY A 143 29.09 -15.92 14.63
CA GLY A 143 29.58 -16.59 13.42
C GLY A 143 29.89 -18.07 13.62
N LEU A 144 29.56 -18.83 12.58
CA LEU A 144 30.27 -19.98 12.03
C LEU A 144 29.84 -20.14 10.58
#